data_AF-A0A498SWD6-F1
#
_entry.id   AF-A0A498SWD6-F1
#
_cell.length_a   1.000
_cell.length_b   1.000
_cell.length_c   1.000
_cell.angle_alpha   90.00
_cell.angle_beta   90.00
_cell.angle_gamma   90.00
#
_symmetry.space_group_name_H-M   'P 1'
#
loop_
_entity.id
_entity.type
_entity.pdbx_description
1 polymer ?
#
loop_
_entity_poly.entity_id
_entity_poly.type
_entity_poly.pdbx_seq_one_letter_code
_entity_poly.pdbx_strand_id
1 'polypeptide(L)'
;IVDNLENLELMSRYLFSIGAIHANLARRQVSKEIWNLMAEAFIDCTLDWGDKKGRTEASRKAWAFIIAFVIEKIKGGHLYERRQLAYHRRSSMITPSQTTAALISLPSSAPTKRFWKSVEESNSHVQMF
;
A
#
# COMPACT_ATOMS: atom_id res chain seq x y z
N ILE A 1 -15.33 10.12 19.60
CA ILE A 1 -14.50 11.27 19.15
C ILE A 1 -14.98 12.54 19.84
N VAL A 2 -16.23 12.96 19.58
CA VAL A 2 -16.81 14.17 20.17
C VAL A 2 -16.83 14.10 21.71
N ASP A 3 -17.15 12.94 22.28
CA ASP A 3 -17.20 12.75 23.74
C ASP A 3 -15.82 12.72 24.43
N ASN A 4 -14.72 12.86 23.70
CA ASN A 4 -13.36 12.74 24.23
C ASN A 4 -12.45 13.87 23.71
N LEU A 5 -13.03 15.03 23.36
CA LEU A 5 -12.28 16.17 22.84
C LEU A 5 -11.36 16.80 23.90
N GLU A 6 -11.57 16.53 25.20
CA GLU A 6 -10.63 16.92 26.25
C GLU A 6 -9.33 16.11 26.23
N ASN A 7 -9.31 14.93 25.61
CA ASN A 7 -8.12 14.07 25.53
C ASN A 7 -7.66 13.90 24.07
N LEU A 8 -7.07 14.99 23.55
CA LEU A 8 -6.59 15.06 22.16
C LEU A 8 -5.45 14.08 21.88
N GLU A 9 -4.67 13.66 22.88
CA GLU A 9 -3.60 12.68 22.69
C GLU A 9 -4.18 11.28 22.41
N LEU A 10 -5.13 10.84 23.24
CA LEU A 10 -5.83 9.57 23.05
C LEU A 10 -6.57 9.56 21.70
N MET A 11 -7.29 10.64 21.38
CA MET A 11 -7.96 10.79 20.08
C MET A 11 -6.97 10.77 18.92
N SER A 12 -5.82 11.44 19.03
CA SER A 12 -4.80 11.44 17.99
C SER A 12 -4.29 10.02 17.69
N ARG A 13 -4.01 9.22 18.73
CA ARG A 13 -3.55 7.83 18.57
C ARG A 13 -4.64 6.95 17.95
N TYR A 14 -5.87 7.09 18.42
CA TYR A 14 -7.02 6.32 17.91
C TYR A 14 -7.30 6.62 16.43
N LEU A 15 -7.36 7.90 16.06
CA LEU A 15 -7.58 8.36 14.69
C LEU A 15 -6.44 7.96 13.75
N PHE A 16 -5.20 8.03 14.23
CA PHE A 16 -4.04 7.53 13.49
C PHE A 16 -4.17 6.03 13.21
N SER A 17 -4.56 5.24 14.22
CA SER A 17 -4.78 3.79 14.06
C SER A 17 -5.85 3.49 13.01
N ILE A 18 -6.97 4.23 13.00
CA ILE A 18 -8.00 4.12 11.96
C ILE A 18 -7.38 4.31 10.58
N GLY A 19 -6.60 5.37 10.37
CA GLY A 19 -5.93 5.64 9.11
C GLY A 19 -4.99 4.52 8.66
N ALA A 20 -4.16 4.03 9.59
CA ALA A 20 -3.22 2.94 9.32
C ALA A 20 -3.95 1.65 8.91
N ILE A 21 -4.98 1.25 9.65
CA ILE A 21 -5.80 0.06 9.33
C ILE A 21 -6.41 0.19 7.93
N HIS A 22 -6.98 1.35 7.60
CA HIS A 22 -7.62 1.59 6.31
C HIS A 22 -6.64 1.68 5.13
N ALA A 23 -5.35 1.94 5.37
CA ALA A 23 -4.32 1.86 4.32
C ALA A 23 -4.07 0.41 3.86
N ASN A 24 -4.35 -0.57 4.71
CA ASN A 24 -4.21 -1.99 4.42
C ASN A 24 -5.53 -2.65 3.98
N LEU A 25 -6.67 -2.00 4.25
CA LEU A 25 -8.00 -2.50 3.89
C LEU A 25 -8.25 -2.41 2.37
N ALA A 26 -9.12 -3.30 1.86
CA ALA A 26 -9.58 -3.34 0.47
C ALA A 26 -8.49 -3.52 -0.61
N ARG A 27 -7.50 -4.39 -0.40
CA ARG A 27 -6.41 -4.62 -1.38
C ARG A 27 -5.70 -3.33 -1.83
N ARG A 28 -5.68 -2.29 -0.98
CA ARG A 28 -5.11 -0.94 -1.25
C ARG A 28 -5.95 -0.05 -2.18
N GLN A 29 -7.24 -0.33 -2.32
CA GLN A 29 -8.17 0.49 -3.12
C GLN A 29 -8.59 1.79 -2.41
N VAL A 30 -8.41 1.88 -1.08
CA VAL A 30 -8.71 3.11 -0.33
C VAL A 30 -7.63 4.16 -0.63
N SER A 31 -7.95 5.06 -1.55
CA SER A 31 -7.09 6.16 -1.95
C SER A 31 -6.98 7.21 -0.83
N LYS A 32 -5.94 8.07 -0.87
CA LYS A 32 -5.78 9.12 0.15
C LYS A 32 -6.83 10.22 0.01
N GLU A 33 -7.42 10.35 -1.18
CA GLU A 33 -8.39 11.35 -1.58
C GLU A 33 -9.75 11.13 -0.90
N ILE A 34 -10.09 9.89 -0.52
CA ILE A 34 -11.35 9.59 0.18
C ILE A 34 -11.48 10.37 1.48
N TRP A 35 -10.37 10.65 2.16
CA TRP A 35 -10.36 11.38 3.43
C TRP A 35 -10.70 12.85 3.22
N ASN A 36 -10.33 13.43 2.06
CA ASN A 36 -10.75 14.78 1.70
C ASN A 36 -12.24 14.80 1.38
N LEU A 37 -12.72 13.82 0.60
CA LEU A 37 -14.15 13.70 0.30
C LEU A 37 -15.00 13.52 1.56
N MET A 38 -14.53 12.73 2.53
CA MET A 38 -15.20 12.61 3.82
C MET A 38 -15.20 13.93 4.61
N ALA A 39 -14.12 14.72 4.55
CA ALA A 39 -14.07 16.03 5.19
C ALA A 39 -15.13 16.96 4.62
N GLU A 40 -15.23 17.04 3.29
CA GLU A 40 -16.23 17.84 2.58
C GLU A 40 -17.64 17.40 2.95
N ALA A 41 -17.93 16.10 2.87
CA ALA A 41 -19.23 15.56 3.24
C ALA A 41 -19.62 15.86 4.70
N PHE A 42 -18.67 15.78 5.64
CA PHE A 42 -18.93 16.13 7.03
C PHE A 42 -19.19 17.63 7.21
N ILE A 43 -18.44 18.50 6.53
CA ILE A 43 -18.67 19.94 6.56
C ILE A 43 -20.08 20.24 6.07
N ASP A 44 -20.47 19.72 4.90
CA ASP A 44 -21.80 19.94 4.32
C ASP A 44 -22.90 19.48 5.29
N CYS A 45 -22.75 18.28 5.86
CA CYS A 45 -23.70 17.75 6.82
C CYS A 45 -23.81 18.62 8.09
N THR A 46 -22.70 19.20 8.57
CA THR A 46 -22.72 20.10 9.74
C THR A 46 -23.34 21.48 9.46
N LEU A 47 -23.43 21.91 8.21
CA LEU A 47 -24.09 23.17 7.84
C LEU A 47 -25.62 23.09 7.91
N ASP A 48 -26.15 21.89 7.66
CA ASP A 48 -27.59 21.60 7.70
C ASP A 48 -28.06 21.06 9.06
N TRP A 49 -27.12 20.73 9.94
CA TRP A 49 -27.42 20.19 11.27
C TRP A 49 -27.86 21.28 12.26
N GLY A 50 -28.94 20.99 13.01
CA GLY A 50 -29.34 21.71 14.22
C GLY A 50 -30.26 22.91 13.99
N ASP A 51 -30.79 23.46 15.09
CA ASP A 51 -31.66 24.63 15.05
C ASP A 51 -30.96 25.86 14.45
N LYS A 52 -31.73 26.74 13.80
CA LYS A 52 -31.22 27.99 13.22
C LYS A 52 -30.37 28.81 14.22
N LYS A 53 -30.69 28.75 15.52
CA LYS A 53 -29.93 29.42 16.60
C LYS A 53 -28.59 28.77 16.90
N GLY A 54 -28.44 27.46 16.69
CA GLY A 54 -27.20 26.71 16.92
C GLY A 54 -26.17 26.84 15.78
N ARG A 55 -26.60 27.28 14.59
CA ARG A 55 -25.77 27.47 13.39
C ARG A 55 -25.01 28.79 13.39
N THR A 56 -24.45 29.15 14.53
CA THR A 56 -23.63 30.38 14.64
C THR A 56 -22.31 30.22 13.90
N GLU A 57 -21.69 31.34 13.57
CA GLU A 57 -20.34 31.36 13.01
C GLU A 57 -19.31 30.65 13.91
N ALA A 58 -19.45 30.82 15.23
CA ALA A 58 -18.58 30.16 16.20
C ALA A 58 -18.76 28.64 16.18
N SER A 59 -20.00 28.15 16.16
CA SER A 59 -20.29 26.71 16.06
C SER A 59 -19.73 26.10 14.77
N ARG A 60 -19.91 26.78 13.63
CA ARG A 60 -19.37 26.32 12.33
C ARG A 60 -17.86 26.23 12.34
N LYS A 61 -17.18 27.24 12.90
CA LYS A 61 -15.73 27.23 13.08
C LYS A 61 -15.26 26.09 13.97
N ALA A 62 -15.94 25.85 15.09
CA ALA A 62 -15.62 24.74 15.98
C ALA A 62 -15.74 23.38 15.28
N TRP A 63 -16.84 23.14 14.55
CA TRP A 63 -17.02 21.91 13.76
C TRP A 63 -15.96 21.75 12.68
N ALA A 64 -15.62 22.82 11.96
CA ALA A 64 -14.57 22.79 10.96
C ALA A 64 -13.21 22.37 11.57
N PHE A 65 -12.86 22.90 12.74
CA PHE A 65 -11.63 22.49 13.44
C PHE A 65 -11.67 21.04 13.91
N ILE A 66 -12.79 20.55 14.43
CA ILE A 66 -12.95 19.15 14.84
C ILE A 66 -12.78 18.23 13.63
N ILE A 67 -13.44 18.52 12.52
CA ILE A 67 -13.37 17.73 11.28
C ILE A 67 -11.94 17.76 10.73
N ALA A 68 -11.33 18.94 10.63
CA ALA A 68 -9.94 19.07 10.17
C ALA A 68 -8.99 18.23 11.02
N PHE A 69 -9.08 18.33 12.36
CA PHE A 69 -8.28 17.52 13.28
C PHE A 69 -8.47 16.02 13.02
N VAL A 70 -9.71 15.55 12.95
CA VAL A 70 -10.04 14.14 12.70
C VAL A 70 -9.40 13.65 11.41
N ILE A 71 -9.61 14.38 10.32
CA ILE A 71 -9.17 13.99 8.99
C ILE A 71 -7.64 14.05 8.86
N GLU A 72 -6.98 15.04 9.46
CA GLU A 72 -5.52 15.14 9.47
C GLU A 72 -4.86 13.95 10.19
N LYS A 73 -5.38 13.55 11.35
CA LYS A 73 -4.82 12.41 12.10
C LYS A 73 -5.00 11.09 11.34
N ILE A 74 -6.17 10.88 10.73
CA ILE A 74 -6.42 9.71 9.88
C ILE A 74 -5.49 9.70 8.66
N LYS A 75 -5.35 10.82 7.95
CA LYS A 75 -4.43 10.94 6.81
C LYS A 75 -2.98 10.65 7.22
N GLY A 76 -2.57 11.11 8.40
CA GLY A 76 -1.25 10.82 8.97
C GLY A 76 -1.00 9.32 9.12
N GLY A 77 -1.94 8.60 9.75
CA GLY A 77 -1.85 7.14 9.92
C GLY A 77 -1.86 6.38 8.60
N HIS A 78 -2.73 6.78 7.67
CA HIS A 78 -2.83 6.17 6.35
C HIS A 78 -1.53 6.31 5.56
N LEU A 79 -0.97 7.53 5.52
CA LEU A 79 0.29 7.81 4.82
C LEU A 79 1.47 7.06 5.44
N TYR A 80 1.54 7.01 6.77
CA TYR A 80 2.57 6.26 7.49
C TYR A 80 2.56 4.79 7.07
N GLU A 81 1.42 4.12 7.19
CA GLU A 81 1.31 2.69 6.87
C GLU A 81 1.61 2.41 5.39
N ARG A 82 1.15 3.29 4.48
CA ARG A 82 1.47 3.17 3.05
C ARG A 82 2.97 3.25 2.77
N ARG A 83 3.72 4.07 3.52
CA ARG A 83 5.18 4.16 3.40
C ARG A 83 5.84 2.88 3.91
N GLN A 84 5.43 2.36 5.06
CA GLN A 84 5.94 1.10 5.62
C GLN A 84 5.73 -0.06 4.63
N LEU A 85 4.53 -0.19 4.08
CA LEU A 85 4.22 -1.22 3.10
C LEU A 85 5.01 -1.09 1.80
N ALA A 86 5.35 0.14 1.37
CA ALA A 86 6.19 0.36 0.20
C ALA A 86 7.66 -0.01 0.47
N TYR A 87 8.15 0.28 1.67
CA TYR A 87 9.49 -0.09 2.11
C TYR A 87 9.67 -1.61 2.14
N HIS A 88 8.76 -2.34 2.80
CA HIS A 88 8.85 -3.81 2.89
C HIS A 88 8.83 -4.49 1.51
N ARG A 89 8.01 -4.00 0.58
CA ARG A 89 7.98 -4.52 -0.81
C ARG A 89 9.33 -4.38 -1.52
N ARG A 90 10.03 -3.26 -1.34
CA ARG A 90 11.34 -3.02 -1.97
C ARG A 90 12.40 -3.93 -1.35
N SER A 91 12.38 -4.10 -0.04
CA SER A 91 13.34 -4.98 0.66
C SER A 91 13.17 -6.45 0.29
N SER A 92 11.94 -6.94 0.08
CA SER A 92 11.71 -8.34 -0.35
C SER A 92 12.14 -8.64 -1.79
N MET A 93 12.25 -7.63 -2.65
CA MET A 93 12.73 -7.81 -4.03
C MET A 93 14.26 -7.93 -4.13
N ILE A 94 15.00 -7.63 -3.06
CA ILE A 94 16.46 -7.79 -2.99
C ILE A 94 16.76 -9.12 -2.28
N THR A 95 16.37 -10.23 -2.90
CA THR A 95 16.92 -11.54 -2.53
C THR A 95 17.85 -11.95 -3.66
N PRO A 96 19.18 -12.02 -3.45
CA PRO A 96 20.06 -12.61 -4.45
C PRO A 96 19.72 -14.09 -4.54
N SER A 97 19.16 -14.53 -5.66
CA SER A 97 19.07 -15.94 -6.01
C SER A 97 20.50 -16.48 -6.13
N GLN A 98 21.07 -16.99 -5.05
CA GLN A 98 22.26 -17.82 -5.14
C GLN A 98 21.84 -19.16 -5.74
N THR A 99 22.05 -19.29 -7.05
CA THR A 99 22.06 -20.57 -7.76
C THR A 99 23.11 -21.46 -7.11
N THR A 100 22.67 -22.36 -6.23
CA THR A 100 23.48 -23.47 -5.74
C THR A 100 23.59 -24.52 -6.84
N ALA A 101 24.56 -24.34 -7.74
CA ALA A 101 25.05 -25.40 -8.61
C ALA A 101 26.50 -25.70 -8.23
N ALA A 102 26.70 -26.31 -7.06
CA ALA A 102 27.96 -26.95 -6.70
C ALA A 102 27.83 -28.45 -7.00
N LEU A 103 28.01 -28.83 -8.26
CA LEU A 103 28.26 -30.22 -8.61
C LEU A 103 29.72 -30.53 -8.23
N ILE A 104 29.89 -31.37 -7.21
CA ILE A 104 31.16 -31.99 -6.87
C ILE A 104 31.43 -33.05 -7.95
N SER A 105 32.44 -32.84 -8.79
CA SER A 105 33.03 -33.90 -9.60
C SER A 105 34.55 -33.90 -9.43
N LEU A 106 35.07 -34.93 -8.78
CA LEU A 106 36.50 -35.25 -8.71
C LEU A 106 36.98 -35.88 -10.04
N PRO A 107 38.27 -35.75 -10.40
CA PRO A 107 38.80 -36.18 -11.69
C PRO A 107 39.41 -37.59 -11.62
N SER A 108 39.34 -38.38 -12.70
CA SER A 108 40.47 -39.24 -13.10
C SER A 108 40.28 -39.93 -14.46
N SER A 109 41.20 -39.60 -15.37
CA SER A 109 41.88 -40.43 -16.39
C SER A 109 41.10 -41.41 -17.30
N ALA A 110 41.04 -41.09 -18.61
CA ALA A 110 41.65 -41.87 -19.70
C ALA A 110 41.31 -41.28 -21.10
N PRO A 111 42.17 -41.44 -22.13
CA PRO A 111 42.10 -40.62 -23.34
C PRO A 111 41.60 -41.36 -24.59
N THR A 112 41.23 -40.54 -25.60
CA THR A 112 41.26 -40.82 -27.06
C THR A 112 40.07 -41.59 -27.66
N LYS A 113 39.24 -40.90 -28.45
CA LYS A 113 39.31 -40.82 -29.93
C LYS A 113 38.06 -40.13 -30.48
N ARG A 114 38.27 -39.08 -31.29
CA ARG A 114 37.25 -38.45 -32.14
C ARG A 114 36.79 -39.44 -33.21
N PHE A 115 35.49 -39.62 -33.39
CA PHE A 115 34.92 -40.25 -34.57
C PHE A 115 33.63 -39.52 -34.96
N TRP A 116 33.67 -38.81 -36.09
CA TRP A 116 32.56 -38.08 -36.69
C TRP A 116 31.86 -38.95 -37.75
N LYS A 117 30.52 -38.96 -37.76
CA LYS A 117 29.51 -39.28 -38.83
C LYS A 117 28.33 -40.07 -38.21
N SER A 118 27.06 -39.93 -38.58
CA SER A 118 26.30 -39.31 -39.71
C SER A 118 25.00 -38.70 -39.12
N VAL A 119 24.42 -37.58 -39.57
CA VAL A 119 23.71 -37.28 -40.85
C VAL A 119 22.43 -38.11 -41.07
N GLU A 120 21.30 -37.37 -41.11
CA GLU A 120 19.94 -37.58 -41.69
C GLU A 120 18.82 -37.35 -40.65
N GLU A 121 18.20 -36.17 -40.61
CA GLU A 121 17.08 -35.65 -41.45
C GLU A 121 15.68 -36.14 -41.04
N SER A 122 14.83 -35.21 -40.55
CA SER A 122 13.45 -35.08 -41.08
C SER A 122 12.70 -33.85 -40.53
N ASN A 123 12.36 -32.99 -41.50
CA ASN A 123 11.14 -32.17 -41.63
C ASN A 123 10.84 -31.05 -40.63
N SER A 124 11.37 -29.87 -40.95
CA SER A 124 10.77 -28.57 -40.58
C SER A 124 9.58 -28.24 -41.49
N HIS A 125 8.45 -27.99 -40.83
CA HIS A 125 7.18 -27.56 -41.39
C HIS A 125 7.25 -26.15 -42.02
N VAL A 126 6.54 -25.99 -43.13
CA VAL A 126 6.43 -24.78 -43.97
C VAL A 126 5.58 -23.70 -43.28
N GLN A 127 6.04 -22.44 -43.31
CA GLN A 127 5.19 -21.25 -43.32
C GLN A 127 5.93 -20.10 -44.01
N MET A 128 5.36 -19.55 -45.09
CA MET A 128 5.46 -18.13 -45.42
C MET A 128 4.18 -17.68 -46.14
N PHE A 129 3.71 -16.51 -45.72
CA PHE A 129 2.77 -15.65 -46.43
C PHE A 129 3.48 -14.95 -47.60
#